data_AF-A0A317V659-F1
#
_entry.id   AF-A0A317V659-F1
#
_cell.length_a   1.000
_cell.length_b   1.000
_cell.length_c   1.000
_cell.angle_alpha   90.00
_cell.angle_beta   90.00
_cell.angle_gamma   90.00
#
_symmetry.space_group_name_H-M   'P 1'
#
loop_
_entity.id
_entity.type
_entity.pdbx_description
1 polymer ?
#
loop_
_entity_poly.entity_id
_entity_poly.type
_entity_poly.pdbx_seq_one_letter_code
_entity_poly.pdbx_strand_id
1 'polypeptide(L)'
;MMSTLVPTIIGLNEATKGARDQEDNRRNEARSQRCHLIATCEVSAGSQAQRRQVQNAKVYLDQDYKVCCGEYSCCEMEVDVKYGQYYEHPAFGEDNSSGLITMSPENPPLARWVYLDSETNELRYGGRKESESNVCGPFDWSEDEQYVTLEGNERWLAVRLAEDARKEQEV
;
A
#
# COMPACT_ATOMS: atom_id res chain seq x y z
N MET A 1 -61.88 21.00 1.68
CA MET A 1 -60.79 20.04 1.39
C MET A 1 -59.52 20.86 1.15
N MET A 2 -58.58 20.87 2.08
CA MET A 2 -57.30 21.59 1.95
C MET A 2 -56.30 20.65 1.30
N SER A 3 -55.88 20.96 0.07
CA SER A 3 -54.80 20.24 -0.62
C SER A 3 -53.47 20.69 -0.05
N THR A 4 -52.85 19.87 0.79
CA THR A 4 -51.47 20.09 1.28
C THR A 4 -50.50 19.77 0.16
N LEU A 5 -49.93 20.79 -0.47
CA LEU A 5 -48.80 20.63 -1.38
C LEU A 5 -47.57 20.21 -0.56
N VAL A 6 -47.08 19.00 -0.81
CA VAL A 6 -45.78 18.54 -0.30
C VAL A 6 -44.69 19.21 -1.15
N PRO A 7 -43.81 20.05 -0.59
CA PRO A 7 -42.70 20.62 -1.34
C PRO A 7 -41.74 19.52 -1.77
N THR A 8 -41.46 19.46 -3.06
CA THR A 8 -40.60 18.47 -3.70
C THR A 8 -39.15 18.67 -3.25
N ILE A 9 -38.57 17.66 -2.60
CA ILE A 9 -37.17 17.58 -2.20
C ILE A 9 -36.32 17.35 -3.47
N ILE A 10 -35.82 18.42 -4.10
CA ILE A 10 -34.90 18.35 -5.25
C ILE A 10 -33.51 18.92 -4.93
N GLY A 11 -33.34 19.66 -3.82
CA GLY A 11 -32.09 20.38 -3.51
C GLY A 11 -31.00 19.61 -2.74
N LEU A 12 -31.29 18.43 -2.17
CA LEU A 12 -30.28 17.66 -1.41
C LEU A 12 -29.29 16.92 -2.33
N ASN A 13 -29.74 16.47 -3.51
CA ASN A 13 -28.92 15.62 -4.37
C ASN A 13 -27.74 16.36 -5.02
N GLU A 14 -27.90 17.64 -5.38
CA GLU A 14 -26.81 18.42 -5.99
C GLU A 14 -25.75 18.84 -4.97
N ALA A 15 -26.17 19.19 -3.75
CA ALA A 15 -25.25 19.52 -2.66
C ALA A 15 -24.44 18.29 -2.22
N THR A 16 -25.07 17.11 -2.16
CA THR A 16 -24.37 15.85 -1.84
C THR A 16 -23.43 15.42 -2.96
N LYS A 17 -23.80 15.64 -4.23
CA LYS A 17 -22.89 15.40 -5.37
C LYS A 17 -21.65 16.30 -5.30
N GLY A 18 -21.83 17.60 -5.10
CA GLY A 18 -20.69 18.53 -4.98
C GLY A 18 -19.77 18.20 -3.81
N ALA A 19 -20.32 17.78 -2.65
CA ALA A 19 -19.52 17.34 -1.52
C ALA A 19 -18.74 16.05 -1.81
N ARG A 20 -19.36 15.09 -2.52
CA ARG A 20 -18.71 13.85 -2.95
C ARG A 20 -17.60 14.12 -3.96
N ASP A 21 -17.87 14.91 -4.98
CA ASP A 21 -16.89 15.24 -6.02
C ASP A 21 -15.68 15.97 -5.42
N GLN A 22 -15.90 16.84 -4.43
CA GLN A 22 -14.82 17.52 -3.71
C GLN A 22 -13.95 16.53 -2.92
N GLU A 23 -14.57 15.55 -2.26
CA GLU A 23 -13.87 14.54 -1.47
C GLU A 23 -13.10 13.56 -2.36
N ASP A 24 -13.72 13.10 -3.45
CA ASP A 24 -13.07 12.23 -4.45
C ASP A 24 -11.86 12.93 -5.07
N ASN A 25 -11.95 14.23 -5.38
CA ASN A 25 -10.82 15.03 -5.85
C ASN A 25 -9.72 15.15 -4.81
N ARG A 26 -10.05 15.44 -3.54
CA ARG A 26 -9.07 15.52 -2.44
C ARG A 26 -8.32 14.19 -2.28
N ARG A 27 -9.04 13.07 -2.30
CA ARG A 27 -8.45 11.73 -2.16
C ARG A 27 -7.56 11.39 -3.35
N ASN A 28 -7.98 11.72 -4.58
CA ASN A 28 -7.18 11.52 -5.79
C ASN A 28 -5.89 12.36 -5.77
N GLU A 29 -5.97 13.62 -5.35
CA GLU A 29 -4.79 14.49 -5.19
C GLU A 29 -3.82 13.92 -4.15
N ALA A 30 -4.33 13.45 -3.00
CA ALA A 30 -3.50 12.82 -1.98
C ALA A 30 -2.83 11.53 -2.49
N ARG A 31 -3.56 10.67 -3.21
CA ARG A 31 -3.04 9.42 -3.79
C ARG A 31 -2.00 9.64 -4.88
N SER A 32 -2.04 10.78 -5.57
CA SER A 32 -1.05 11.14 -6.60
C SER A 32 0.35 11.43 -6.01
N GLN A 33 0.43 11.72 -4.71
CA GLN A 33 1.67 12.05 -4.02
C GLN A 33 2.48 10.79 -3.70
N ARG A 34 3.80 10.93 -3.65
CA ARG A 34 4.70 9.85 -3.21
C ARG A 34 4.66 9.75 -1.68
N CYS A 35 4.56 8.54 -1.17
CA CYS A 35 4.58 8.27 0.27
C CYS A 35 5.67 7.25 0.65
N HIS A 36 5.95 7.20 1.95
CA HIS A 36 6.69 6.12 2.59
C HIS A 36 5.71 5.28 3.40
N LEU A 37 5.93 3.97 3.45
CA LEU A 37 5.12 3.07 4.26
C LEU A 37 5.82 2.81 5.59
N ILE A 38 5.01 2.77 6.65
CA ILE A 38 5.44 2.46 8.01
C ILE A 38 4.61 1.26 8.46
N ALA A 39 5.29 0.22 8.93
CA ALA A 39 4.64 -0.95 9.49
C ALA A 39 4.14 -0.63 10.90
N THR A 40 2.91 -1.06 11.19
CA THR A 40 2.33 -1.02 12.53
C THR A 40 1.83 -2.42 12.87
N CYS A 41 1.88 -2.78 14.15
CA CYS A 41 1.44 -4.09 14.61
C CYS A 41 0.43 -3.95 15.74
N GLU A 42 -0.52 -4.87 15.81
CA GLU A 42 -1.47 -4.90 16.91
C GLU A 42 -0.75 -5.20 18.23
N VAL A 43 -1.27 -4.62 19.33
CA VAL A 43 -0.73 -4.86 20.67
C VAL A 43 -0.85 -6.33 21.08
N SER A 44 -1.83 -7.06 20.54
CA SER A 44 -2.03 -8.50 20.75
C SER A 44 -1.16 -9.39 19.88
N ALA A 45 -0.47 -8.86 18.86
CA ALA A 45 0.27 -9.66 17.90
C ALA A 45 1.63 -10.13 18.46
N GLY A 46 1.87 -11.44 18.47
CA GLY A 46 3.17 -12.04 18.77
C GLY A 46 3.75 -11.69 20.15
N SER A 47 5.07 -11.88 20.29
CA SER A 47 5.80 -11.52 21.52
C SER A 47 6.13 -10.02 21.56
N GLN A 48 6.45 -9.50 22.75
CA GLN A 48 6.90 -8.11 22.90
C GLN A 48 8.17 -7.81 22.09
N ALA A 49 9.10 -8.77 21.99
CA ALA A 49 10.33 -8.60 21.23
C ALA A 49 10.05 -8.46 19.73
N GLN A 50 9.19 -9.32 19.17
CA GLN A 50 8.79 -9.25 17.75
C GLN A 50 8.08 -7.94 17.44
N ARG A 51 7.18 -7.47 18.33
CA ARG A 51 6.49 -6.19 18.14
C ARG A 51 7.45 -5.00 18.09
N ARG A 52 8.50 -5.00 18.90
CA ARG A 52 9.51 -3.92 18.87
C ARG A 52 10.23 -3.82 17.52
N GLN A 53 10.40 -4.94 16.81
CA GLN A 53 11.06 -4.96 15.51
C GLN A 53 10.17 -4.43 14.37
N VAL A 54 8.84 -4.61 14.48
CA VAL A 54 7.88 -4.24 13.43
C VAL A 54 7.23 -2.89 13.69
N GLN A 55 6.96 -2.54 14.95
CA GLN A 55 6.24 -1.33 15.30
C GLN A 55 7.00 -0.07 14.86
N ASN A 56 6.36 0.74 14.03
CA ASN A 56 6.91 1.96 13.45
C ASN A 56 8.15 1.71 12.57
N ALA A 57 8.36 0.47 12.12
CA ALA A 57 9.45 0.15 11.21
C ALA A 57 9.16 0.72 9.82
N LYS A 58 10.15 1.35 9.19
CA LYS A 58 10.04 1.76 7.79
C LYS A 58 10.05 0.53 6.90
N VAL A 59 9.24 0.59 5.84
CA VAL A 59 9.26 -0.41 4.78
C VAL A 59 10.33 -0.03 3.75
N TYR A 60 11.17 -0.99 3.38
CA TYR A 60 12.23 -0.83 2.39
C TYR A 60 12.14 -1.92 1.31
N LEU A 61 12.86 -1.72 0.21
CA LEU A 61 13.01 -2.73 -0.83
C LEU A 61 14.37 -3.38 -0.71
N ASP A 62 14.34 -4.70 -0.83
CA ASP A 62 15.55 -5.52 -0.89
C ASP A 62 16.02 -5.69 -2.35
N GLN A 63 17.30 -6.03 -2.54
CA GLN A 63 17.89 -6.31 -3.85
C GLN A 63 17.28 -7.56 -4.50
N ASP A 64 16.76 -8.49 -3.69
CA ASP A 64 16.10 -9.71 -4.14
C ASP A 64 14.62 -9.52 -4.53
N TYR A 65 14.23 -8.28 -4.85
CA TYR A 65 12.89 -7.93 -5.32
C TYR A 65 11.78 -8.12 -4.27
N LYS A 66 12.15 -8.12 -2.98
CA LYS A 66 11.23 -8.27 -1.84
C LYS A 66 10.95 -6.93 -1.16
N VAL A 67 9.76 -6.83 -0.56
CA VAL A 67 9.39 -5.71 0.32
C VAL A 67 9.58 -6.15 1.78
N CYS A 68 10.43 -5.43 2.51
CA CYS A 68 10.86 -5.81 3.86
C CYS A 68 10.57 -4.70 4.87
N CYS A 69 10.51 -5.05 6.16
CA CYS A 69 10.36 -4.10 7.26
C CYS A 69 11.20 -4.53 8.46
N GLY A 70 11.81 -3.57 9.16
CA GLY A 70 12.53 -3.82 10.41
C GLY A 70 13.70 -2.88 10.64
N GLU A 71 14.28 -2.96 11.84
CA GLU A 71 15.48 -2.20 12.27
C GLU A 71 16.76 -2.73 11.59
N TYR A 72 16.74 -3.99 11.14
CA TYR A 72 17.84 -4.62 10.43
C TYR A 72 17.61 -4.56 8.92
N SER A 73 17.92 -3.41 8.32
CA SER A 73 18.24 -3.41 6.89
C SER A 73 19.47 -4.30 6.70
N CYS A 74 19.28 -5.46 6.07
CA CYS A 74 20.36 -6.40 5.75
C CYS A 74 21.40 -5.83 4.77
N CYS A 75 21.17 -4.62 4.27
CA CYS A 75 21.90 -4.05 3.16
C CYS A 75 22.68 -2.83 3.66
N GLU A 76 24.01 -2.91 3.57
CA GLU A 76 25.00 -1.84 3.86
C GLU A 76 24.87 -0.61 2.93
N MET A 77 23.78 -0.53 2.17
CA MET A 77 23.45 0.55 1.25
C MET A 77 21.99 0.93 1.47
N GLU A 78 21.74 1.75 2.50
CA GLU A 78 20.49 2.49 2.65
C GLU A 78 20.34 3.45 1.45
N VAL A 79 19.68 2.98 0.40
CA VAL A 79 19.06 3.92 -0.52
C VAL A 79 17.81 4.41 0.23
N ASP A 80 17.66 5.73 0.37
CA ASP A 80 16.43 6.34 0.87
C ASP A 80 15.42 6.33 -0.25
N VAL A 81 14.27 5.76 0.07
CA VAL A 81 13.48 5.17 -0.97
C VAL A 81 12.01 5.54 -0.85
N LYS A 82 11.54 6.14 -1.94
CA LYS A 82 10.26 6.84 -2.02
C LYS A 82 9.28 5.94 -2.75
N TYR A 83 8.57 5.08 -2.02
CA TYR A 83 8.24 3.75 -2.56
C TYR A 83 6.77 3.37 -2.66
N GLY A 84 5.85 4.30 -2.41
CA GLY A 84 4.46 4.13 -2.84
C GLY A 84 4.01 5.32 -3.69
N GLN A 85 3.63 5.06 -4.94
CA GLN A 85 2.80 5.97 -5.72
C GLN A 85 1.71 5.17 -6.42
N TYR A 86 0.48 5.67 -6.39
CA TYR A 86 -0.62 5.05 -7.13
C TYR A 86 -0.53 5.40 -8.61
N TYR A 87 -0.78 4.41 -9.46
CA TYR A 87 -0.72 4.54 -10.91
C TYR A 87 -1.77 3.67 -11.60
N GLU A 88 -2.14 4.04 -12.82
CA GLU A 88 -3.06 3.26 -13.66
C GLU A 88 -2.40 1.94 -14.06
N HIS A 89 -2.97 0.83 -13.58
CA HIS A 89 -2.45 -0.49 -13.91
C HIS A 89 -3.05 -0.98 -15.23
N PRO A 90 -2.25 -1.44 -16.21
CA PRO A 90 -2.76 -1.89 -17.51
C PRO A 90 -3.81 -3.00 -17.47
N ALA A 91 -3.86 -3.77 -16.38
CA ALA A 91 -4.81 -4.89 -16.23
C ALA A 91 -6.16 -4.51 -15.61
N PHE A 92 -6.32 -3.30 -15.03
CA PHE A 92 -7.53 -2.95 -14.27
C PHE A 92 -8.58 -2.14 -15.04
N GLY A 93 -8.38 -1.91 -16.34
CA GLY A 93 -9.25 -1.12 -17.20
C GLY A 93 -8.96 0.38 -17.14
N GLU A 94 -9.61 1.15 -18.02
CA GLU A 94 -9.57 2.62 -17.98
C GLU A 94 -10.19 3.12 -16.66
N ASP A 95 -9.62 4.18 -16.08
CA ASP A 95 -10.01 4.82 -14.81
C ASP A 95 -9.64 4.10 -13.49
N ASN A 96 -8.78 3.07 -13.53
CA ASN A 96 -8.38 2.37 -12.30
C ASN A 96 -6.91 2.65 -11.88
N SER A 97 -6.71 3.72 -11.11
CA SER A 97 -5.42 4.13 -10.52
C SER A 97 -5.01 3.31 -9.27
N SER A 98 -5.50 2.08 -9.15
CA SER A 98 -5.27 1.20 -7.99
C SER A 98 -4.08 0.27 -8.15
N GLY A 99 -3.18 0.55 -9.09
CA GLY A 99 -1.87 -0.07 -9.12
C GLY A 99 -0.92 0.68 -8.20
N LEU A 100 -0.04 -0.04 -7.50
CA LEU A 100 1.00 0.57 -6.67
C LEU A 100 2.35 0.42 -7.36
N ILE A 101 3.06 1.53 -7.56
CA ILE A 101 4.43 1.53 -8.07
C ILE A 101 5.41 1.99 -7.00
N THR A 102 6.63 1.50 -7.16
CA THR A 102 7.81 1.87 -6.39
C THR A 102 8.99 2.15 -7.32
N MET A 103 10.07 2.74 -6.81
CA MET A 103 11.27 3.01 -7.61
C MET A 103 12.32 1.95 -7.28
N SER A 104 12.97 1.28 -8.24
CA SER A 104 14.04 0.34 -7.89
C SER A 104 15.26 1.10 -7.31
N PRO A 105 16.07 0.46 -6.44
CA PRO A 105 17.32 1.05 -5.95
C PRO A 105 18.46 1.04 -7.00
N GLU A 106 18.18 0.54 -8.20
CA GLU A 106 19.12 0.51 -9.32
C GLU A 106 19.45 1.91 -9.84
N ASN A 107 20.55 2.03 -10.60
CA ASN A 107 20.95 3.28 -11.23
C ASN A 107 20.99 3.12 -12.77
N PRO A 108 20.07 3.74 -13.53
CA PRO A 108 19.02 4.66 -13.09
C PRO A 108 17.85 3.95 -12.39
N PRO A 109 17.12 4.63 -11.48
CA PRO A 109 15.98 4.03 -10.79
C PRO A 109 14.82 3.81 -11.76
N LEU A 110 14.23 2.62 -11.70
CA LEU A 110 13.13 2.22 -12.59
C LEU A 110 11.81 2.15 -11.82
N ALA A 111 10.73 2.64 -12.41
CA ALA A 111 9.40 2.41 -11.85
C ALA A 111 9.03 0.92 -11.97
N ARG A 112 8.67 0.30 -10.85
CA ARG A 112 8.31 -1.11 -10.72
C ARG A 112 6.96 -1.26 -10.04
N TRP A 113 6.18 -2.23 -10.48
CA TRP A 113 4.92 -2.59 -9.84
C TRP A 113 5.19 -3.32 -8.54
N VAL A 114 4.46 -2.96 -7.49
CA VAL A 114 4.33 -3.76 -6.27
C VAL A 114 3.21 -4.76 -6.49
N TYR A 115 3.44 -6.01 -6.13
CA TYR A 115 2.46 -7.08 -6.28
C TYR A 115 2.65 -8.14 -5.20
N LEU A 116 1.58 -8.88 -4.91
CA LEU A 116 1.65 -10.07 -4.08
C LEU A 116 1.92 -11.27 -4.99
N ASP A 117 3.02 -11.96 -4.74
CA ASP A 117 3.41 -13.15 -5.48
C ASP A 117 2.42 -14.29 -5.23
N SER A 118 1.86 -14.85 -6.30
CA SER A 118 0.77 -15.84 -6.22
C SER A 118 1.21 -17.21 -5.69
N GLU A 119 2.51 -17.52 -5.80
CA GLU A 119 3.07 -18.81 -5.34
C GLU A 119 3.50 -18.73 -3.87
N THR A 120 4.18 -17.64 -3.50
CA THR A 120 4.82 -17.48 -2.19
C THR A 120 4.00 -16.62 -1.21
N ASN A 121 3.05 -15.84 -1.71
CA ASN A 121 2.33 -14.80 -0.95
C ASN A 121 3.27 -13.76 -0.31
N GLU A 122 4.47 -13.58 -0.84
CA GLU A 122 5.37 -12.51 -0.45
C GLU A 122 5.01 -11.23 -1.22
N LEU A 123 5.10 -10.08 -0.54
CA LEU A 123 5.00 -8.80 -1.22
C LEU A 123 6.31 -8.53 -1.95
N ARG A 124 6.24 -8.41 -3.28
CA ARG A 124 7.39 -8.26 -4.18
C ARG A 124 7.22 -7.02 -5.03
N TYR A 125 8.29 -6.65 -5.72
CA TYR A 125 8.23 -5.61 -6.74
C TYR A 125 8.94 -6.05 -8.01
N GLY A 126 8.55 -5.52 -9.17
CA GLY A 126 9.09 -5.99 -10.44
C GLY A 126 8.61 -5.21 -11.65
N GLY A 127 9.07 -5.62 -12.83
CA GLY A 127 8.56 -5.08 -14.07
C GLY A 127 7.16 -5.59 -14.38
N ARG A 128 6.66 -5.21 -15.56
CA ARG A 128 5.34 -5.62 -16.04
C ARG A 128 5.24 -7.14 -16.23
N LYS A 129 6.27 -7.78 -16.79
CA LYS A 129 6.23 -9.22 -17.09
C LYS A 129 6.19 -10.06 -15.82
N GLU A 130 6.91 -9.63 -14.78
CA GLU A 130 6.98 -10.32 -13.49
C GLU A 130 5.71 -10.13 -12.66
N SER A 131 4.99 -9.03 -12.88
CA SER A 131 3.77 -8.70 -12.13
C SER A 131 2.49 -9.24 -12.78
N GLU A 132 2.45 -9.41 -14.11
CA GLU A 132 1.24 -9.82 -14.85
C GLU A 132 0.59 -11.14 -14.39
N SER A 133 1.35 -12.09 -13.88
CA SER A 133 0.82 -13.38 -13.37
C SER A 133 0.48 -13.36 -11.88
N ASN A 134 0.66 -12.22 -11.22
CA ASN A 134 0.56 -12.06 -9.77
C ASN A 134 -0.57 -11.07 -9.39
N VAL A 135 -0.82 -10.91 -8.09
CA VAL A 135 -1.90 -10.05 -7.61
C VAL A 135 -1.38 -8.62 -7.48
N CYS A 136 -1.68 -7.78 -8.48
CA CYS A 136 -1.21 -6.39 -8.55
C CYS A 136 -2.16 -5.36 -7.93
N GLY A 137 -3.24 -5.79 -7.29
CA GLY A 137 -4.28 -4.88 -6.80
C GLY A 137 -5.70 -5.45 -6.91
N PRO A 138 -6.71 -4.62 -6.62
CA PRO A 138 -6.57 -3.17 -6.39
C PRO A 138 -5.88 -2.87 -5.06
N PHE A 139 -4.84 -2.02 -5.11
CA PHE A 139 -4.33 -1.32 -3.94
C PHE A 139 -5.18 -0.09 -3.68
N ASP A 140 -5.51 0.18 -2.42
CA ASP A 140 -6.22 1.39 -2.01
C ASP A 140 -5.91 1.72 -0.55
N TRP A 141 -6.49 2.79 -0.03
CA TRP A 141 -6.48 3.09 1.39
C TRP A 141 -7.69 2.55 2.14
N SER A 142 -7.50 2.29 3.43
CA SER A 142 -8.60 2.09 4.37
C SER A 142 -9.52 3.31 4.41
N GLU A 143 -10.74 3.16 4.93
CA GLU A 143 -11.74 4.23 5.00
C GLU A 143 -11.27 5.47 5.78
N ASP A 144 -10.37 5.27 6.74
CA ASP A 144 -9.74 6.34 7.55
C ASP A 144 -8.43 6.89 6.95
N GLU A 145 -8.06 6.42 5.75
CA GLU A 145 -6.85 6.80 5.00
C GLU A 145 -5.54 6.54 5.75
N GLN A 146 -5.54 5.66 6.76
CA GLN A 146 -4.34 5.38 7.57
C GLN A 146 -3.51 4.22 7.02
N TYR A 147 -4.13 3.26 6.34
CA TYR A 147 -3.49 2.00 5.94
C TYR A 147 -3.62 1.73 4.45
N VAL A 148 -2.63 1.06 3.88
CA VAL A 148 -2.71 0.50 2.53
C VAL A 148 -3.39 -0.86 2.59
N THR A 149 -4.32 -1.06 1.66
CA THR A 149 -5.10 -2.28 1.47
C THR A 149 -4.73 -2.92 0.13
N LEU A 150 -4.87 -4.24 0.06
CA LEU A 150 -4.80 -5.00 -1.19
C LEU A 150 -6.06 -5.83 -1.31
N GLU A 151 -6.82 -5.64 -2.39
CA GLU A 151 -8.14 -6.26 -2.60
C GLU A 151 -9.10 -6.00 -1.42
N GLY A 152 -8.98 -4.82 -0.78
CA GLY A 152 -9.75 -4.43 0.40
C GLY A 152 -9.29 -5.07 1.72
N ASN A 153 -8.20 -5.86 1.72
CA ASN A 153 -7.61 -6.41 2.94
C ASN A 153 -6.50 -5.49 3.47
N GLU A 154 -6.62 -5.09 4.73
CA GLU A 154 -5.67 -4.21 5.45
C GLU A 154 -4.61 -4.98 6.27
N ARG A 155 -4.77 -6.30 6.43
CA ARG A 155 -3.97 -7.09 7.36
C ARG A 155 -2.80 -7.76 6.67
N TRP A 156 -1.61 -7.33 7.04
CA TRP A 156 -0.34 -7.86 6.57
C TRP A 156 0.31 -8.77 7.61
N LEU A 157 1.03 -9.80 7.16
CA LEU A 157 1.80 -10.68 8.04
C LEU A 157 3.30 -10.40 7.85
N ALA A 158 3.95 -9.88 8.90
CA ALA A 158 5.39 -9.77 8.91
C ALA A 158 6.01 -11.16 9.18
N VAL A 159 6.87 -11.60 8.27
CA VAL A 159 7.59 -12.88 8.39
C VAL A 159 9.08 -12.63 8.56
N ARG A 160 9.76 -13.52 9.28
CA ARG A 160 11.21 -13.44 9.48
C ARG A 160 11.91 -14.24 8.39
N LEU A 161 12.88 -13.63 7.72
CA LEU A 161 13.72 -14.32 6.76
C LEU A 161 14.65 -15.30 7.49
N ALA A 162 14.94 -16.43 6.84
CA ALA A 162 15.77 -17.49 7.41
C ALA A 162 17.20 -17.03 7.73
N GLU A 163 17.67 -15.96 7.08
CA GLU A 163 19.01 -15.39 7.27
C GLU A 163 19.08 -14.56 8.55
N ASP A 164 18.04 -13.77 8.83
CA ASP A 164 17.97 -12.93 10.03
C ASP A 164 17.79 -13.76 11.30
N ALA A 165 17.10 -14.90 11.18
CA ALA A 165 16.94 -15.85 12.29
C ALA A 165 18.28 -16.45 12.76
N ARG A 166 19.31 -16.50 11.91
CA ARG A 166 20.63 -17.03 12.26
C ARG A 166 21.48 -15.99 12.98
N LYS A 167 21.44 -14.73 12.52
CA LYS A 167 22.23 -13.63 13.08
C LYS A 167 21.88 -13.34 14.55
N GLU A 168 20.62 -13.47 14.95
CA GLU A 168 20.23 -13.31 16.37
C GLU A 168 20.71 -14.45 17.28
N GLN A 169 21.03 -15.63 16.75
CA GLN A 169 21.55 -16.75 17.57
C GLN A 169 23.05 -16.62 17.86
N GLU A 170 23.74 -15.76 17.12
CA GLU A 170 25.18 -15.50 17.24
C GLU A 170 25.51 -14.33 18.18
N VAL A 171 24.50 -13.63 18.70
CA VAL A 171 24.61 -12.47 19.61
C VAL A 171 24.30 -12.84 21.05
#